data_AF-A0A351G2H7-F1
#
_entry.id   AF-A0A351G2H7-F1
#
_cell.length_a   1.000
_cell.length_b   1.000
_cell.length_c   1.000
_cell.angle_alpha   90.00
_cell.angle_beta   90.00
_cell.angle_gamma   90.00
#
_symmetry.space_group_name_H-M   'P 1'
#
loop_
_entity.id
_entity.type
_entity.pdbx_description
1 polymer ?
#
loop_
_entity_poly.entity_id
_entity_poly.type
_entity_poly.pdbx_seq_one_letter_code
_entity_poly.pdbx_strand_id
1 'polypeptide(L)'
;MSTFDTAKKPLPRSFYPLFALTLVAVGLAIYRLVEGLGPTTNLTDHNPWGLWISVDLFLIPVAGAAFTVSLISYFFGRKRYHTVIRAAVLAGFIGYAVVGVLAFLDVGRWYQIYNIFIPNYINLHSFMEEVSLGITLYTLILIIEIAPIFLEKWNIQKPIKWINRSIVVIAGLGI
;
A
#
# COMPACT_ATOMS: atom_id res chain seq x y z
N MET A 1 -0.33 -33.75 -30.55
CA MET A 1 0.58 -32.59 -30.48
C MET A 1 -0.20 -31.36 -30.94
N SER A 2 -1.04 -30.77 -30.08
CA SER A 2 -1.86 -29.60 -30.43
C SER A 2 -1.06 -28.32 -30.16
N THR A 3 -0.62 -27.68 -31.24
CA THR A 3 0.05 -26.38 -31.22
C THR A 3 -0.91 -25.31 -30.69
N PHE A 4 -0.53 -24.68 -29.58
CA PHE A 4 -1.19 -23.50 -29.05
C PHE A 4 -0.85 -22.31 -29.95
N ASP A 5 -1.69 -22.03 -30.95
CA ASP A 5 -1.67 -20.77 -31.68
C ASP A 5 -2.26 -19.68 -30.78
N THR A 6 -1.40 -19.03 -29.99
CA THR A 6 -1.73 -17.81 -29.25
C THR A 6 -1.78 -16.64 -30.21
N ALA A 7 -2.90 -16.50 -30.91
CA ALA A 7 -3.21 -15.30 -31.69
C ALA A 7 -3.11 -14.06 -30.78
N LYS A 8 -2.12 -13.20 -31.04
CA LYS A 8 -1.94 -11.90 -30.36
C LYS A 8 -3.18 -11.05 -30.60
N LYS A 9 -4.09 -10.99 -29.63
CA LYS A 9 -5.21 -10.04 -29.66
C LYS A 9 -4.63 -8.61 -29.69
N PRO A 10 -5.05 -7.75 -30.62
CA PRO A 10 -4.60 -6.36 -30.61
C PRO A 10 -5.04 -5.68 -29.32
N LEU A 11 -4.19 -4.81 -28.78
CA LEU A 11 -4.50 -4.05 -27.57
C LEU A 11 -5.78 -3.24 -27.77
N PRO A 12 -6.66 -3.15 -26.76
CA PRO A 12 -7.89 -2.37 -26.86
C PRO A 12 -7.55 -0.90 -27.13
N ARG A 13 -8.37 -0.20 -27.92
CA ARG A 13 -8.11 1.21 -28.29
C ARG A 13 -8.03 2.16 -27.08
N SER A 14 -8.65 1.80 -25.96
CA SER A 14 -8.55 2.50 -24.67
C SER A 14 -7.18 2.37 -23.98
N PHE A 15 -6.35 1.40 -24.39
CA PHE A 15 -5.02 1.20 -23.84
C PHE A 15 -4.09 2.38 -24.14
N TYR A 16 -4.11 2.90 -25.37
CA TYR A 16 -3.21 3.98 -25.79
C TYR A 16 -3.37 5.28 -24.98
N PRO A 17 -4.57 5.85 -24.78
CA PRO A 17 -4.72 7.06 -23.97
C PRO A 17 -4.39 6.81 -22.49
N LEU A 18 -4.75 5.64 -21.94
CA LEU A 18 -4.41 5.30 -20.55
C LEU A 18 -2.89 5.16 -20.37
N PHE A 19 -2.22 4.50 -21.31
CA PHE A 19 -0.78 4.33 -21.30
C PHE A 19 -0.04 5.68 -21.42
N ALA A 20 -0.50 6.56 -22.31
CA ALA A 20 0.04 7.91 -22.43
C ALA A 20 -0.13 8.70 -21.12
N LEU A 21 -1.30 8.63 -20.49
CA LEU A 21 -1.57 9.29 -19.22
C LEU A 21 -0.68 8.75 -18.09
N THR A 22 -0.47 7.43 -18.03
CA THR A 22 0.47 6.82 -17.07
C THR A 22 1.90 7.32 -17.29
N LEU A 23 2.36 7.40 -18.54
CA LEU A 23 3.71 7.93 -18.83
C LEU A 23 3.87 9.39 -18.41
N VAL A 24 2.85 10.22 -18.65
CA VAL A 24 2.85 11.62 -18.20
C VAL A 24 2.90 11.69 -16.67
N ALA A 25 2.09 10.89 -15.98
CA ALA A 25 2.07 10.86 -14.51
C ALA A 25 3.42 10.44 -13.92
N VAL A 26 4.06 9.40 -14.50
CA VAL A 26 5.40 8.97 -14.09
C VAL A 26 6.45 10.05 -14.39
N GLY A 27 6.37 10.71 -15.54
CA GLY A 27 7.25 11.83 -15.89
C GLY A 27 7.15 12.99 -14.89
N LEU A 28 5.93 13.36 -14.49
CA LEU A 28 5.69 14.39 -13.48
C LEU A 28 6.20 13.98 -12.09
N ALA A 29 6.04 12.70 -11.71
CA ALA A 29 6.58 12.19 -10.44
C ALA A 29 8.11 12.26 -10.40
N ILE A 30 8.79 11.91 -11.50
CA ILE A 30 10.24 12.04 -11.62
C ILE A 30 10.66 13.51 -11.58
N TYR A 31 9.97 14.38 -12.32
CA TYR A 31 10.23 15.83 -12.29
C TYR A 31 10.13 16.40 -10.87
N ARG A 32 9.10 16.02 -10.11
CA ARG A 32 8.96 16.37 -8.69
C ARG A 32 10.11 15.89 -7.83
N LEU A 33 10.62 14.68 -8.06
CA LEU A 33 11.75 14.12 -7.28
C LEU A 33 13.09 14.81 -7.56
N VAL A 34 13.23 15.48 -8.72
CA VAL A 34 14.46 16.16 -9.14
C VAL A 34 14.44 17.65 -8.78
N GLU A 35 13.35 18.35 -9.11
CA GLU A 35 13.21 19.81 -8.86
C GLU A 35 12.80 20.15 -7.43
N GLY A 36 12.34 19.15 -6.67
CA GLY A 36 11.88 19.32 -5.30
C GLY A 36 10.44 19.85 -5.20
N LEU A 37 10.03 20.09 -3.96
CA LEU A 37 8.64 20.38 -3.60
C LEU A 37 8.17 21.77 -4.06
N GLY A 38 8.95 22.82 -3.84
CA GLY A 38 8.54 24.21 -4.08
C GLY A 38 7.89 24.46 -5.46
N PRO A 39 8.62 24.21 -6.58
CA PRO A 39 8.10 24.50 -7.92
C PRO A 39 7.02 23.52 -8.40
N THR A 40 6.91 22.33 -7.81
CA THR A 40 6.02 21.27 -8.31
C THR A 40 4.71 21.14 -7.53
N THR A 41 4.69 21.55 -6.26
CA THR A 41 3.51 21.43 -5.39
C THR A 41 2.95 22.77 -4.92
N ASN A 42 3.61 23.89 -5.26
CA ASN A 42 3.22 25.24 -4.83
C ASN A 42 3.06 25.37 -3.30
N LEU A 43 3.83 24.58 -2.55
CA LEU A 43 3.89 24.67 -1.10
C LEU A 43 4.66 25.94 -0.70
N THR A 44 4.19 26.59 0.35
CA THR A 44 4.85 27.76 0.95
C THR A 44 5.24 27.44 2.38
N ASP A 45 6.18 28.19 2.96
CA ASP A 45 6.58 28.00 4.37
C ASP A 45 5.39 28.18 5.35
N HIS A 46 4.33 28.87 4.91
CA HIS A 46 3.11 29.05 5.68
C HIS A 46 2.13 27.87 5.57
N ASN A 47 2.19 27.11 4.48
CA ASN A 47 1.39 25.92 4.26
C ASN A 47 2.25 24.78 3.70
N PRO A 48 3.08 24.15 4.56
CA PRO A 48 4.05 23.15 4.14
C PRO A 48 3.45 21.78 3.80
N TRP A 49 2.18 21.55 4.14
CA TRP A 49 1.48 20.27 3.95
C TRP A 49 0.52 20.29 2.75
N GLY A 50 -0.11 21.46 2.51
CA GLY A 50 -0.94 21.71 1.34
C GLY A 50 -1.99 20.63 1.08
N LEU A 51 -2.20 20.36 -0.21
CA LEU A 51 -3.15 19.34 -0.68
C LEU A 51 -2.63 17.91 -0.42
N TRP A 52 -1.32 17.70 -0.46
CA TRP A 52 -0.70 16.37 -0.48
C TRP A 52 -0.97 15.59 0.80
N ILE A 53 -0.58 16.14 1.96
CA ILE A 53 -0.83 15.48 3.26
C ILE A 53 -2.33 15.43 3.58
N SER A 54 -3.11 16.44 3.15
CA SER A 54 -4.55 16.45 3.38
C SER A 54 -5.22 15.25 2.71
N VAL A 55 -4.84 14.94 1.47
CA VAL A 55 -5.36 13.76 0.74
C VAL A 55 -4.91 12.46 1.41
N ASP A 56 -3.64 12.38 1.83
CA ASP A 56 -3.12 11.19 2.54
C ASP A 56 -3.87 10.91 3.84
N LEU A 57 -4.17 11.95 4.61
CA LEU A 57 -4.94 11.84 5.87
C LEU A 57 -6.36 11.27 5.66
N PHE A 58 -6.98 11.49 4.50
CA PHE A 58 -8.27 10.88 4.18
C PHE A 58 -8.13 9.46 3.62
N LEU A 59 -7.03 9.17 2.92
CA LEU A 59 -6.84 7.88 2.27
C LEU A 59 -6.44 6.78 3.26
N ILE A 60 -5.69 7.13 4.31
CA ILE A 60 -5.26 6.18 5.36
C ILE A 60 -6.46 5.51 6.06
N PRO A 61 -7.46 6.22 6.61
CA PRO A 61 -8.64 5.60 7.22
C PRO A 61 -9.44 4.73 6.25
N VAL A 62 -9.54 5.16 4.98
CA VAL A 62 -10.26 4.41 3.93
C VAL A 62 -9.55 3.09 3.64
N ALA A 63 -8.22 3.09 3.56
CA ALA A 63 -7.42 1.87 3.44
C ALA A 63 -7.52 1.01 4.70
N GLY A 64 -7.56 1.64 5.89
CA GLY A 64 -7.69 0.99 7.20
C GLY A 64 -9.03 0.28 7.42
N ALA A 65 -10.10 0.63 6.69
CA ALA A 65 -11.39 -0.07 6.77
C ALA A 65 -11.28 -1.58 6.43
N ALA A 66 -10.28 -1.98 5.65
CA ALA A 66 -9.99 -3.38 5.36
C ALA A 66 -9.65 -4.18 6.64
N PHE A 67 -8.89 -3.59 7.57
CA PHE A 67 -8.55 -4.24 8.84
C PHE A 67 -9.78 -4.43 9.72
N THR A 68 -10.67 -3.43 9.79
CA THR A 68 -11.92 -3.55 10.54
C THR A 68 -12.80 -4.69 9.98
N VAL A 69 -12.87 -4.84 8.66
CA VAL A 69 -13.60 -5.96 8.02
C VAL A 69 -12.92 -7.31 8.34
N SER A 70 -11.59 -7.36 8.35
CA SER A 70 -10.83 -8.55 8.73
C SER A 70 -11.11 -8.95 10.18
N LEU A 71 -11.01 -8.01 11.12
CA LEU A 71 -11.29 -8.20 12.54
C LEU A 71 -12.70 -8.74 12.79
N ILE A 72 -13.71 -8.12 12.18
CA ILE A 72 -15.12 -8.56 12.30
C ILE A 72 -15.29 -9.98 11.73
N SER A 73 -14.64 -10.29 10.60
CA SER A 73 -14.75 -11.62 10.00
C SER A 73 -14.10 -12.71 10.87
N TYR A 74 -12.94 -12.45 11.47
CA TYR A 74 -12.20 -13.43 12.27
C TYR A 74 -12.81 -13.64 13.66
N PHE A 75 -13.21 -12.58 14.36
CA PHE A 75 -13.71 -12.69 15.73
C PHE A 75 -15.21 -12.92 15.83
N PHE A 76 -16.01 -12.22 15.03
CA PHE A 76 -17.47 -12.34 15.10
C PHE A 76 -18.01 -13.50 14.27
N GLY A 77 -17.14 -14.31 13.64
CA GLY A 77 -17.47 -15.64 13.10
C GLY A 77 -18.55 -15.65 12.02
N ARG A 78 -18.83 -14.51 11.40
CA ARG A 78 -19.88 -14.37 10.39
C ARG A 78 -19.37 -14.96 9.08
N LYS A 79 -19.71 -16.24 8.82
CA LYS A 79 -19.32 -17.03 7.62
C LYS A 79 -19.52 -16.31 6.28
N ARG A 80 -20.40 -15.30 6.19
CA ARG A 80 -20.58 -14.46 4.98
C ARG A 80 -19.37 -13.59 4.64
N TYR A 81 -18.53 -13.20 5.61
CA TYR A 81 -17.39 -12.32 5.35
C TYR A 81 -16.11 -13.07 4.95
N HIS A 82 -16.05 -14.40 5.12
CA HIS A 82 -14.90 -15.20 4.68
C HIS A 82 -14.64 -15.14 3.17
N THR A 83 -15.67 -14.90 2.35
CA THR A 83 -15.49 -14.71 0.90
C THR A 83 -15.04 -13.29 0.56
N VAL A 84 -15.43 -12.30 1.36
CA VAL A 84 -15.15 -10.88 1.13
C VAL A 84 -13.78 -10.48 1.69
N ILE A 85 -13.30 -11.16 2.73
CA ILE A 85 -12.07 -10.81 3.45
C ILE A 85 -10.85 -10.75 2.51
N ARG A 86 -10.71 -11.72 1.61
CA ARG A 86 -9.58 -11.75 0.66
C ARG A 86 -9.59 -10.53 -0.25
N ALA A 87 -10.77 -10.12 -0.74
CA ALA A 87 -10.91 -8.93 -1.57
C ALA A 87 -10.72 -7.64 -0.77
N ALA A 88 -11.22 -7.58 0.47
CA ALA A 88 -11.07 -6.44 1.35
C ALA A 88 -9.60 -6.20 1.73
N VAL A 89 -8.87 -7.24 2.10
CA VAL A 89 -7.43 -7.18 2.43
C VAL A 89 -6.62 -6.76 1.21
N LEU A 90 -6.91 -7.31 0.02
CA LEU A 90 -6.27 -6.88 -1.22
C LEU A 90 -6.55 -5.40 -1.53
N ALA A 91 -7.78 -4.93 -1.33
CA ALA A 91 -8.14 -3.53 -1.50
C ALA A 91 -7.41 -2.62 -0.48
N GLY A 92 -7.33 -3.05 0.77
CA GLY A 92 -6.56 -2.37 1.82
C GLY A 92 -5.08 -2.27 1.48
N PHE A 93 -4.47 -3.36 0.99
CA PHE A 93 -3.08 -3.37 0.54
C PHE A 93 -2.82 -2.41 -0.60
N ILE A 94 -3.70 -2.36 -1.61
CA ILE A 94 -3.59 -1.39 -2.70
C ILE A 94 -3.71 0.04 -2.15
N GLY A 95 -4.65 0.29 -1.24
CA GLY A 95 -4.81 1.58 -0.59
C GLY A 95 -3.56 2.03 0.16
N TYR A 96 -3.02 1.17 1.04
CA TYR A 96 -1.78 1.46 1.77
C TYR A 96 -0.56 1.57 0.86
N ALA A 97 -0.49 0.82 -0.24
CA ALA A 97 0.56 0.97 -1.23
C ALA A 97 0.52 2.34 -1.91
N VAL A 98 -0.69 2.84 -2.25
CA VAL A 98 -0.87 4.19 -2.79
C VAL A 98 -0.46 5.25 -1.77
N VAL A 99 -0.89 5.13 -0.51
CA VAL A 99 -0.45 6.01 0.58
C VAL A 99 1.06 6.01 0.72
N GLY A 100 1.71 4.84 0.67
CA GLY A 100 3.17 4.75 0.76
C GLY A 100 3.88 5.47 -0.39
N VAL A 101 3.34 5.37 -1.61
CA VAL A 101 3.87 6.11 -2.77
C VAL A 101 3.65 7.61 -2.63
N LEU A 102 2.47 8.04 -2.17
CA LEU A 102 2.18 9.46 -1.93
C LEU A 102 3.09 10.04 -0.85
N ALA A 103 3.26 9.34 0.27
CA ALA A 103 4.20 9.73 1.33
C ALA A 103 5.65 9.83 0.80
N PHE A 104 6.08 8.88 -0.02
CA PHE A 104 7.41 8.94 -0.67
C PHE A 104 7.55 10.17 -1.59
N LEU A 105 6.49 10.48 -2.33
CA LEU A 105 6.37 11.67 -3.18
C LEU A 105 6.01 12.95 -2.41
N ASP A 106 5.85 12.91 -1.09
CA ASP A 106 5.64 14.11 -0.28
C ASP A 106 6.94 14.51 0.44
N VAL A 107 7.84 13.56 0.70
CA VAL A 107 9.15 13.84 1.28
C VAL A 107 10.09 14.51 0.27
N GLY A 108 10.59 15.71 0.58
CA GLY A 108 11.52 16.45 -0.28
C GLY A 108 12.91 15.81 -0.37
N ARG A 109 13.34 15.08 0.67
CA ARG A 109 14.61 14.35 0.73
C ARG A 109 14.39 12.84 0.65
N TRP A 110 13.83 12.39 -0.47
CA TRP A 110 13.43 11.00 -0.69
C TRP A 110 14.57 9.99 -0.45
N TYR A 111 15.81 10.39 -0.77
CA TYR A 111 17.00 9.56 -0.59
C TYR A 111 17.32 9.25 0.88
N GLN A 112 16.74 9.97 1.85
CA GLN A 112 16.97 9.73 3.28
C GLN A 112 15.80 9.03 4.00
N ILE A 113 14.77 8.62 3.27
CA ILE A 113 13.60 7.95 3.87
C ILE A 113 13.99 6.70 4.65
N TYR A 114 15.09 6.03 4.27
CA TYR A 114 15.60 4.87 4.98
C TYR A 114 15.98 5.15 6.45
N ASN A 115 16.23 6.41 6.83
CA ASN A 115 16.56 6.78 8.21
C ASN A 115 15.43 6.47 9.19
N ILE A 116 14.18 6.44 8.73
CA ILE A 116 12.99 6.08 9.52
C ILE A 116 13.09 4.64 10.05
N PHE A 117 13.84 3.76 9.36
CA PHE A 117 13.99 2.36 9.75
C PHE A 117 15.25 2.08 10.56
N ILE A 118 16.14 3.06 10.73
CA ILE A 118 17.40 2.88 11.44
C ILE A 118 17.18 3.25 12.92
N PRO A 119 17.33 2.31 13.87
CA PRO A 119 17.05 2.56 15.29
C PRO A 119 17.78 3.76 15.90
N ASN A 120 18.98 4.09 15.39
CA ASN A 120 19.78 5.22 15.86
C ASN A 120 19.21 6.59 15.48
N TYR A 121 18.31 6.65 14.50
CA TYR A 121 17.72 7.90 13.98
C TYR A 121 16.22 8.01 14.28
N ILE A 122 15.59 6.99 14.87
CA ILE A 122 14.16 7.01 15.22
C ILE A 122 13.91 8.03 16.34
N ASN A 123 12.95 8.91 16.12
CA ASN A 123 12.48 9.87 17.11
C ASN A 123 11.00 9.63 17.45
N LEU A 124 10.74 8.87 18.50
CA LEU A 124 9.38 8.56 18.97
C LEU A 124 8.61 9.75 19.56
N HIS A 125 9.26 10.91 19.75
CA HIS A 125 8.57 12.15 20.10
C HIS A 125 8.03 12.89 18.87
N SER A 126 8.40 12.46 17.65
CA SER A 126 7.91 13.03 16.41
C SER A 126 6.66 12.32 15.93
N PHE A 127 5.58 13.09 15.77
CA PHE A 127 4.33 12.60 15.19
C PHE A 127 4.53 12.00 13.79
N MET A 128 5.37 12.62 12.95
CA MET A 128 5.62 12.15 11.58
C MET A 128 6.37 10.81 11.56
N GLU A 129 7.23 10.55 12.56
CA GLU A 129 7.94 9.27 12.68
C GLU A 129 6.98 8.15 13.10
N GLU A 130 6.12 8.40 14.09
CA GLU A 130 5.10 7.44 14.53
C GLU A 130 4.16 7.06 13.38
N VAL A 131 3.67 8.04 12.62
CA VAL A 131 2.80 7.81 11.45
C VAL A 131 3.52 7.00 10.37
N SER A 132 4.79 7.31 10.08
CA SER A 132 5.57 6.59 9.06
C SER A 132 5.82 5.13 9.44
N LEU A 133 6.14 4.87 10.71
CA LEU A 133 6.27 3.53 11.25
C LEU A 133 4.93 2.79 11.25
N GLY A 134 3.84 3.47 11.59
CA GLY A 134 2.47 2.93 11.53
C GLY A 134 2.09 2.47 10.12
N ILE A 135 2.27 3.32 9.11
CA ILE A 135 2.01 2.97 7.70
C ILE A 135 2.87 1.78 7.26
N THR A 136 4.15 1.75 7.64
CA THR A 136 5.06 0.65 7.27
C THR A 136 4.62 -0.66 7.91
N LEU A 137 4.31 -0.63 9.22
CA LEU A 137 3.90 -1.82 9.97
C LEU A 137 2.57 -2.38 9.42
N TYR A 138 1.59 -1.52 9.15
CA TYR A 138 0.31 -1.94 8.55
C TYR A 138 0.49 -2.52 7.15
N THR A 139 1.33 -1.89 6.32
CA THR A 139 1.64 -2.43 4.99
C THR A 139 2.29 -3.81 5.10
N LEU A 140 3.22 -3.99 6.05
CA LEU A 140 3.87 -5.29 6.30
C LEU A 140 2.88 -6.36 6.77
N ILE A 141 1.94 -6.01 7.64
CA ILE A 141 0.88 -6.92 8.08
C ILE A 141 0.00 -7.35 6.89
N LEU A 142 -0.43 -6.41 6.05
CA LEU A 142 -1.22 -6.72 4.86
C LEU A 142 -0.47 -7.62 3.88
N ILE A 143 0.84 -7.40 3.72
CA ILE A 143 1.69 -8.30 2.92
C ILE A 143 1.70 -9.71 3.49
N ILE A 144 1.82 -9.86 4.82
CA ILE A 144 1.77 -11.17 5.49
C ILE A 144 0.39 -11.81 5.31
N GLU A 145 -0.69 -11.03 5.39
CA GLU A 145 -2.06 -11.53 5.24
C GLU A 145 -2.38 -11.98 3.81
N ILE A 146 -1.80 -11.32 2.80
CA ILE A 146 -1.94 -11.68 1.38
C ILE A 146 -0.98 -12.80 0.97
N ALA A 147 0.18 -12.94 1.62
CA ALA A 147 1.18 -13.98 1.33
C ALA A 147 0.59 -15.40 1.13
N PRO A 148 -0.34 -15.93 1.95
CA PRO A 148 -0.90 -17.26 1.72
C PRO A 148 -1.63 -17.38 0.38
N ILE A 149 -2.25 -16.31 -0.14
CA ILE A 149 -2.93 -16.31 -1.45
C ILE A 149 -1.91 -16.56 -2.58
N PHE A 150 -0.74 -15.93 -2.50
CA PHE A 150 0.34 -16.15 -3.47
C PHE A 150 1.03 -17.51 -3.29
N LEU A 151 1.21 -17.97 -2.04
CA LEU A 151 1.81 -19.27 -1.73
C LEU A 151 0.89 -20.45 -2.10
N GLU A 152 -0.43 -20.30 -1.98
CA GLU A 152 -1.43 -21.27 -2.47
C GLU A 152 -1.24 -21.52 -3.99
N LYS A 153 -0.95 -20.46 -4.76
CA LYS A 153 -0.68 -20.55 -6.20
C LYS A 153 0.58 -21.37 -6.53
N TRP A 154 1.57 -21.41 -5.62
CA TRP A 154 2.82 -22.16 -5.79
C TRP A 154 2.82 -23.52 -5.08
N ASN A 155 1.69 -23.92 -4.49
CA ASN A 155 1.46 -25.22 -3.84
C ASN A 155 2.42 -25.53 -2.67
N ILE A 156 2.99 -24.50 -2.02
CA ILE A 156 3.93 -24.66 -0.89
C ILE A 156 3.15 -24.63 0.43
N GLN A 157 2.83 -25.81 0.97
CA GLN A 157 1.90 -25.99 2.11
C GLN A 157 2.51 -25.62 3.49
N LYS A 158 3.83 -25.71 3.66
CA LYS A 158 4.50 -25.53 4.97
C LYS A 158 4.45 -24.09 5.51
N PRO A 159 4.76 -23.04 4.72
CA PRO A 159 4.68 -21.65 5.18
C PRO A 159 3.24 -21.19 5.43
N ILE A 160 2.28 -21.70 4.66
CA ILE A 160 0.86 -21.31 4.74
C ILE A 160 0.29 -21.62 6.14
N LYS A 161 0.60 -22.79 6.71
CA LYS A 161 0.15 -23.15 8.06
C LYS A 161 0.74 -22.25 9.15
N TRP A 162 1.99 -21.82 8.98
CA TRP A 162 2.65 -20.94 9.95
C TRP A 162 2.09 -19.52 9.86
N ILE A 163 1.94 -19.00 8.63
CA ILE A 163 1.35 -17.68 8.38
C ILE A 163 -0.11 -17.61 8.85
N ASN A 164 -0.94 -18.62 8.56
CA ASN A 164 -2.34 -18.65 9.03
C ASN A 164 -2.44 -18.65 10.56
N ARG A 165 -1.49 -19.28 11.26
CA ARG A 165 -1.45 -19.24 12.73
C ARG A 165 -1.07 -17.85 13.24
N SER A 166 -0.11 -17.19 12.58
CA SER A 166 0.28 -15.82 12.89
C SER A 166 -0.82 -14.81 12.59
N ILE A 167 -1.59 -14.98 11.50
CA ILE A 167 -2.72 -14.11 11.14
C ILE A 167 -3.79 -14.09 12.24
N VAL A 168 -4.09 -15.24 12.87
CA VAL A 168 -5.04 -15.30 13.99
C VAL A 168 -4.54 -14.51 15.20
N VAL A 169 -3.23 -14.50 15.46
CA VAL A 169 -2.62 -13.72 16.54
C VAL A 169 -2.59 -12.23 16.20
N ILE A 170 -2.28 -11.88 14.95
CA ILE A 170 -2.19 -10.49 14.48
C ILE A 170 -3.57 -9.84 14.43
N ALA A 171 -4.56 -10.49 13.81
CA ALA A 171 -5.96 -10.06 13.90
C ALA A 171 -6.39 -10.02 15.37
N GLY A 172 -5.96 -11.01 16.15
CA GLY A 172 -6.10 -11.18 17.59
C GLY A 172 -5.80 -9.94 18.44
N LEU A 173 -4.72 -9.24 18.09
CA LEU A 173 -4.17 -8.12 18.84
C LEU A 173 -4.93 -6.80 18.61
N GLY A 174 -6.00 -6.80 17.81
CA GLY A 174 -6.80 -5.60 17.58
C GLY A 174 -6.06 -4.54 16.76
N ILE A 175 -5.30 -5.00 15.77
CA ILE A 175 -4.93 -4.20 14.60
C ILE A 175 -5.91 -4.52 13.49
#